data_AF-A0A6Y2ZXG1-F1
#
_entry.id   AF-A0A6Y2ZXG1-F1
#
_cell.length_a   1.000
_cell.length_b   1.000
_cell.length_c   1.000
_cell.angle_alpha   90.00
_cell.angle_beta   90.00
_cell.angle_gamma   90.00
#
_symmetry.space_group_name_H-M   'P 1'
#
loop_
_entity.id
_entity.type
_entity.pdbx_description
1 polymer ?
#
loop_
_entity_poly.entity_id
_entity_poly.type
_entity_poly.pdbx_seq_one_letter_code
_entity_poly.pdbx_strand_id
1 'polypeptide(L)'
;CLTLMNMPTSREEAGGGIYFTVEPGGVSPMMLFSLIGGGLIILGLVAAAIALMQKNVPTFTITEKGIICKYKGKETLSLFKDISDVYLFSVGRTSYTGSINSLAYRKNKSDAWTLISPRNSGYDKLISTFRSLYSEQRVQALRAQLEHGATLEFNYVDAKMIWFKRAFSLNVAGAANIDSSLQKFYLTKDNIIKDDKSIIINKSDKINTASWVDNLHLIDRDGNKKFSMMFPSIISADVFCTLLQEAIDRAEM
;
A
#
# COMPACT_ATOMS: atom_id res chain seq x y z
N CYS A 1 65.58 25.23 -74.67
CA CYS A 1 65.43 25.07 -76.13
C CYS A 1 64.25 24.14 -76.36
N LEU A 2 63.16 24.66 -76.93
CA LEU A 2 62.39 24.09 -78.05
C LEU A 2 62.77 22.63 -78.41
N THR A 3 61.86 21.65 -78.54
CA THR A 3 60.53 21.72 -79.14
C THR A 3 59.81 20.40 -78.87
N LEU A 4 58.48 20.49 -78.86
CA LEU A 4 57.46 19.46 -78.98
C LEU A 4 57.87 18.14 -79.66
N MET A 5 57.35 17.03 -79.11
CA MET A 5 56.91 15.91 -79.93
C MET A 5 55.45 15.60 -79.62
N ASN A 6 54.73 15.33 -80.70
CA ASN A 6 53.29 15.17 -80.78
C ASN A 6 52.83 13.80 -80.23
N MET A 7 51.56 13.79 -79.86
CA MET A 7 50.74 12.71 -79.29
C MET A 7 50.97 11.29 -79.86
N PRO A 8 50.58 10.29 -79.06
CA PRO A 8 49.41 9.50 -79.43
C PRO A 8 48.31 9.57 -78.36
N THR A 9 47.10 9.45 -78.86
CA THR A 9 45.84 9.44 -78.13
C THR A 9 45.59 8.09 -77.45
N SER A 10 45.00 8.18 -76.27
CA SER A 10 43.99 7.29 -75.67
C SER A 10 44.38 6.58 -74.37
N ARG A 11 43.45 6.78 -73.43
CA ARG A 11 43.09 6.02 -72.22
C ARG A 11 44.14 5.86 -71.12
N GLU A 12 43.64 6.16 -69.90
CA GLU A 12 44.25 5.84 -68.60
C GLU A 12 45.55 6.63 -68.37
N GLU A 13 45.77 7.35 -67.28
CA GLU A 13 45.39 7.22 -65.89
C GLU A 13 45.90 8.51 -65.18
N ALA A 14 45.65 8.63 -63.88
CA ALA A 14 46.27 9.61 -62.97
C ALA A 14 45.63 11.02 -62.88
N GLY A 15 44.36 11.04 -62.52
CA GLY A 15 43.80 12.09 -61.66
C GLY A 15 43.33 11.45 -60.36
N GLY A 16 44.26 11.18 -59.43
CA GLY A 16 43.98 10.60 -58.11
C GLY A 16 43.11 11.53 -57.26
N GLY A 17 41.80 11.49 -57.49
CA GLY A 17 40.79 12.06 -56.60
C GLY A 17 40.37 11.01 -55.58
N ILE A 18 40.54 11.31 -54.30
CA ILE A 18 39.93 10.50 -53.24
C ILE A 18 38.45 10.86 -53.23
N TYR A 19 37.62 10.00 -53.82
CA TYR A 19 36.16 10.13 -53.75
C TYR A 19 35.69 9.60 -52.40
N PHE A 20 35.35 10.50 -51.47
CA PHE A 20 34.59 10.12 -50.29
C PHE A 20 33.15 9.84 -50.73
N THR A 21 32.77 8.57 -50.78
CA THR A 21 31.35 8.21 -50.86
C THR A 21 30.75 8.48 -49.47
N VAL A 22 30.00 9.57 -49.33
CA VAL A 22 29.19 9.76 -48.13
C VAL A 22 28.10 8.69 -48.17
N GLU A 23 28.20 7.66 -47.33
CA GLU A 23 27.13 6.69 -47.18
C GLU A 23 25.82 7.44 -46.89
N PRO A 24 24.71 7.15 -47.58
CA PRO A 24 23.43 7.85 -47.37
C PRO A 24 22.75 7.47 -46.04
N GLY A 25 23.50 6.93 -45.07
CA GLY A 25 23.02 6.46 -43.78
C GLY A 25 22.92 7.54 -42.69
N GLY A 26 23.18 8.81 -43.02
CA GLY A 26 23.03 9.92 -42.07
C GLY A 26 21.55 10.25 -41.85
N VAL A 27 21.07 10.17 -40.61
CA VAL A 27 19.75 10.69 -40.22
C VAL A 27 19.61 12.14 -40.70
N SER A 28 18.61 12.41 -41.54
CA SER A 28 18.43 13.75 -42.10
C SER A 28 18.12 14.75 -40.98
N PRO A 29 18.55 16.02 -41.09
CA PRO A 29 18.24 17.05 -40.10
C PRO A 29 16.73 17.13 -39.79
N MET A 30 15.89 16.94 -40.80
CA MET A 30 14.43 16.91 -40.67
C MET A 30 13.92 15.71 -39.86
N MET A 31 14.52 14.52 -39.99
CA MET A 31 14.24 13.38 -39.12
C MET A 31 14.68 13.64 -37.69
N LEU A 32 15.84 14.27 -37.48
CA LEU A 32 16.34 14.66 -36.16
C LEU A 32 15.40 15.65 -35.46
N PHE A 33 14.93 16.69 -36.17
CA PHE A 33 13.94 17.63 -35.64
C PHE A 33 12.59 16.98 -35.35
N SER A 34 12.15 16.03 -36.19
CA SER A 34 10.90 15.31 -35.99
C SER A 34 10.97 14.34 -34.80
N LEU A 35 12.10 13.64 -34.62
CA LEU A 35 12.35 12.75 -33.48
C LEU A 35 12.45 13.53 -32.17
N ILE A 36 13.21 14.63 -32.14
CA ILE A 36 13.35 15.48 -30.96
C ILE A 36 12.02 16.18 -30.63
N GLY A 37 11.37 16.78 -31.63
CA GLY A 37 10.09 17.46 -31.48
C GLY A 37 8.97 16.51 -31.05
N GLY A 38 8.85 15.35 -31.69
CA GLY A 38 7.91 14.29 -31.31
C GLY A 38 8.19 13.76 -29.90
N GLY A 39 9.47 13.56 -29.54
CA GLY A 39 9.88 13.15 -28.20
C GLY A 39 9.48 14.14 -27.12
N LEU A 40 9.64 15.45 -27.37
CA LEU A 40 9.23 16.51 -26.43
C LEU A 40 7.72 16.59 -26.25
N ILE A 41 6.93 16.38 -27.31
CA ILE A 41 5.47 16.32 -27.22
C ILE A 41 5.04 15.13 -26.36
N ILE A 42 5.63 13.95 -26.58
CA ILE A 42 5.33 12.75 -25.77
C ILE A 42 5.70 12.99 -24.30
N LEU A 43 6.88 13.57 -24.03
CA LEU A 43 7.29 13.95 -22.67
C LEU A 43 6.31 14.94 -22.02
N GLY A 44 5.84 15.94 -22.77
CA GLY A 44 4.84 16.90 -22.32
C GLY A 44 3.51 16.23 -21.96
N LEU A 45 3.03 15.30 -22.80
CA LEU A 45 1.81 14.53 -22.54
C LEU A 45 1.96 13.62 -21.31
N VAL A 46 3.10 12.95 -21.15
CA VAL A 46 3.40 12.12 -19.97
C VAL A 46 3.43 12.99 -18.70
N ALA A 47 4.10 14.14 -18.74
CA ALA A 47 4.14 15.06 -17.61
C ALA A 47 2.75 15.60 -17.24
N ALA A 48 1.93 15.96 -18.24
CA ALA A 48 0.56 16.40 -18.03
C ALA A 48 -0.33 15.28 -17.43
N ALA A 49 -0.19 14.04 -17.90
CA ALA A 49 -0.89 12.89 -17.35
C ALA A 49 -0.50 12.66 -15.87
N ILE A 50 0.80 12.71 -15.54
CA ILE A 50 1.28 12.60 -14.16
C ILE A 50 0.71 13.72 -13.27
N ALA A 51 0.71 14.97 -13.76
CA ALA A 51 0.16 16.12 -13.02
C ALA A 51 -1.35 15.97 -12.75
N LEU A 52 -2.11 15.47 -13.73
CA LEU A 52 -3.54 15.18 -13.55
C LEU A 52 -3.79 14.03 -12.56
N MET A 53 -2.93 13.01 -12.56
CA MET A 53 -3.00 11.92 -11.58
C MET A 53 -2.69 12.40 -10.16
N GLN A 54 -1.76 13.36 -10.00
CA GLN A 54 -1.45 13.96 -8.69
C GLN A 54 -2.58 14.87 -8.16
N LYS A 55 -3.31 15.57 -9.03
CA LYS A 55 -4.48 16.40 -8.61
C LYS A 55 -5.62 15.58 -8.00
N ASN A 56 -5.70 14.28 -8.30
CA ASN A 56 -6.78 13.40 -7.85
C ASN A 56 -6.38 12.51 -6.66
N VAL A 57 -5.49 13.00 -5.79
CA VAL A 57 -5.15 12.32 -4.54
C VAL A 57 -5.97 12.94 -3.39
N PRO A 58 -6.73 12.14 -2.60
CA PRO A 58 -7.43 12.65 -1.43
C PRO A 58 -6.46 13.34 -0.46
N THR A 59 -6.90 14.44 0.15
CA THR A 59 -6.15 15.08 1.24
C THR A 59 -6.81 14.78 2.58
N PHE A 60 -5.99 14.63 3.60
CA PHE A 60 -6.43 14.20 4.92
C PHE A 60 -5.99 15.20 5.98
N THR A 61 -6.89 15.48 6.92
CA THR A 61 -6.59 16.27 8.11
C THR A 61 -7.08 15.50 9.32
N ILE A 62 -6.16 15.16 10.23
CA ILE A 62 -6.50 14.54 11.51
C ILE A 62 -6.92 15.64 12.48
N THR A 63 -8.02 15.38 13.16
CA THR A 63 -8.52 16.14 14.31
C THR A 63 -8.44 15.25 15.55
N GLU A 64 -8.67 15.80 16.73
CA GLU A 64 -8.68 15.01 17.97
C GLU A 64 -9.70 13.85 17.93
N LYS A 65 -10.88 14.05 17.33
CA LYS A 65 -12.00 13.10 17.36
C LYS A 65 -12.17 12.27 16.10
N GLY A 66 -11.43 12.59 15.04
CA GLY A 66 -11.65 11.96 13.74
C GLY A 66 -10.73 12.46 12.64
N ILE A 67 -11.04 12.02 11.43
CA ILE A 67 -10.30 12.37 10.22
C ILE A 67 -11.23 13.03 9.20
N ILE A 68 -10.77 14.11 8.61
CA ILE A 68 -11.41 14.77 7.49
C ILE A 68 -10.74 14.30 6.21
N CYS A 69 -11.52 13.78 5.28
CA CYS A 69 -11.10 13.43 3.92
C CYS A 69 -11.68 14.44 2.94
N LYS A 70 -10.81 15.09 2.16
CA LYS A 70 -11.19 15.97 1.05
C LYS A 70 -10.84 15.31 -0.27
N TYR A 71 -11.85 15.03 -1.09
CA TYR A 71 -11.66 14.40 -2.39
C TYR A 71 -12.67 14.90 -3.41
N LYS A 72 -12.19 15.34 -4.58
CA LYS A 72 -13.02 15.87 -5.69
C LYS A 72 -14.06 16.91 -5.24
N GLY A 73 -13.65 17.84 -4.37
CA GLY A 73 -14.53 18.90 -3.83
C GLY A 73 -15.51 18.44 -2.74
N LYS A 74 -15.57 17.15 -2.42
CA LYS A 74 -16.34 16.63 -1.29
C LYS A 74 -15.46 16.55 -0.05
N GLU A 75 -15.97 17.04 1.07
CA GLU A 75 -15.39 16.87 2.39
C GLU A 75 -16.21 15.83 3.18
N THR A 76 -15.55 14.94 3.91
CA THR A 76 -16.21 13.93 4.74
C THR A 76 -15.45 13.74 6.04
N LEU A 77 -16.14 13.96 7.16
CA LEU A 77 -15.63 13.69 8.50
C LEU A 77 -15.99 12.27 8.91
N SER A 78 -14.99 11.51 9.36
CA SER A 78 -15.16 10.20 9.99
C SER A 78 -14.66 10.28 11.43
N LEU A 79 -15.56 10.14 12.40
CA LEU A 79 -15.21 10.09 13.82
C LEU A 79 -14.56 8.75 14.14
N PHE A 80 -13.44 8.77 14.86
CA PHE A 80 -12.65 7.58 15.16
C PHE A 80 -13.45 6.50 15.89
N LYS A 81 -14.24 6.90 16.90
CA LYS A 81 -15.13 5.98 17.63
C LYS A 81 -16.16 5.27 16.74
N ASP A 82 -16.53 5.86 15.60
CA ASP A 82 -17.60 5.35 14.72
C ASP A 82 -17.02 4.58 13.51
N ILE A 83 -15.70 4.56 13.31
CA ILE A 83 -15.05 3.77 12.26
C ILE A 83 -15.10 2.29 12.66
N SER A 84 -15.81 1.49 11.89
CA SER A 84 -15.97 0.05 12.19
C SER A 84 -14.72 -0.74 11.80
N ASP A 85 -14.22 -0.53 10.58
CA ASP A 85 -13.16 -1.36 10.01
C ASP A 85 -11.95 -0.52 9.61
N VAL A 86 -10.76 -0.99 9.99
CA VAL A 86 -9.46 -0.46 9.56
C VAL A 86 -8.58 -1.60 9.05
N TYR A 87 -8.16 -1.53 7.79
CA TYR A 87 -7.29 -2.52 7.17
C TYR A 87 -5.90 -1.95 6.94
N LEU A 88 -4.87 -2.64 7.45
CA LEU A 88 -3.47 -2.26 7.29
C LEU A 88 -2.82 -3.14 6.23
N PHE A 89 -2.11 -2.52 5.29
CA PHE A 89 -1.51 -3.27 4.21
C PHE A 89 -0.26 -2.58 3.64
N SER A 90 0.43 -3.33 2.79
CA SER A 90 1.65 -2.90 2.11
C SER A 90 1.38 -2.81 0.62
N VAL A 91 1.87 -1.75 -0.02
CA VAL A 91 1.81 -1.57 -1.48
C VAL A 91 3.14 -1.09 -2.05
N GLY A 92 3.37 -1.38 -3.33
CA GLY A 92 4.56 -0.93 -4.04
C GLY A 92 5.83 -1.64 -3.53
N ARG A 93 6.97 -0.93 -3.52
CA ARG A 93 8.29 -1.51 -3.22
C ARG A 93 8.39 -2.11 -1.81
N THR A 94 7.62 -1.62 -0.84
CA THR A 94 7.63 -2.16 0.54
C THR A 94 6.74 -3.38 0.71
N SER A 95 6.03 -3.83 -0.33
CA SER A 95 5.24 -5.07 -0.27
C SER A 95 6.12 -6.29 0.01
N TYR A 96 7.36 -6.27 -0.49
CA TYR A 96 8.34 -7.34 -0.29
C TYR A 96 8.96 -7.34 1.11
N THR A 97 9.13 -6.17 1.73
CA THR A 97 9.60 -6.04 3.12
C THR A 97 8.46 -6.22 4.13
N GLY A 98 7.22 -6.27 3.65
CA GLY A 98 6.00 -6.37 4.44
C GLY A 98 5.63 -5.09 5.20
N SER A 99 6.48 -4.04 5.16
CA SER A 99 6.28 -2.82 5.95
C SER A 99 4.92 -2.19 5.63
N ILE A 100 4.12 -1.95 6.67
CA ILE A 100 2.81 -1.30 6.54
C ILE A 100 3.05 0.14 6.12
N ASN A 101 2.54 0.50 4.95
CA ASN A 101 2.67 1.86 4.39
C ASN A 101 1.33 2.40 3.89
N SER A 102 0.26 1.62 4.04
CA SER A 102 -1.08 1.95 3.60
C SER A 102 -2.11 1.51 4.62
N LEU A 103 -3.20 2.26 4.65
CA LEU A 103 -4.34 2.04 5.54
C LEU A 103 -5.61 2.27 4.74
N ALA A 104 -6.59 1.40 4.91
CA ALA A 104 -7.94 1.60 4.43
C ALA A 104 -8.89 1.65 5.64
N TYR A 105 -9.85 2.57 5.64
CA TYR A 105 -10.87 2.62 6.68
C TYR A 105 -12.25 2.85 6.10
N ARG A 106 -13.29 2.43 6.84
CA ARG A 106 -14.68 2.71 6.51
C ARG A 106 -15.54 2.77 7.76
N LYS A 107 -16.61 3.58 7.70
CA LYS A 107 -17.52 3.76 8.83
C LYS A 107 -18.38 2.52 9.04
N ASN A 108 -18.97 1.99 7.96
CA ASN A 108 -19.78 0.78 7.97
C ASN A 108 -19.26 -0.24 6.96
N LYS A 109 -19.62 -1.52 7.12
CA LYS A 109 -19.23 -2.61 6.20
C LYS A 109 -19.71 -2.41 4.77
N SER A 110 -20.84 -1.73 4.59
CA SER A 110 -21.41 -1.39 3.28
C SER A 110 -20.69 -0.22 2.58
N ASP A 111 -19.92 0.57 3.33
CA ASP A 111 -19.28 1.76 2.79
C ASP A 111 -18.01 1.38 2.02
N ALA A 112 -17.72 2.15 0.98
CA ALA A 112 -16.47 2.03 0.26
C ALA A 112 -15.27 2.38 1.16
N TRP A 113 -14.17 1.67 0.96
CA TRP A 113 -12.91 1.93 1.65
C TRP A 113 -12.34 3.31 1.29
N THR A 114 -12.01 4.10 2.31
CA THR A 114 -11.21 5.32 2.16
C THR A 114 -9.73 4.97 2.36
N LEU A 115 -8.89 5.33 1.39
CA LEU A 115 -7.51 4.87 1.29
C LEU A 115 -6.51 5.96 1.65
N ILE A 116 -5.59 5.64 2.55
CA ILE A 116 -4.36 6.38 2.84
C ILE A 116 -3.20 5.53 2.35
N SER A 117 -2.32 6.09 1.53
CA SER A 117 -1.21 5.36 0.92
C SER A 117 0.01 6.26 0.72
N PRO A 118 1.13 5.75 0.20
CA PRO A 118 2.33 6.56 -0.09
C PRO A 118 2.13 7.69 -1.11
N ARG A 119 0.94 7.80 -1.71
CA ARG A 119 0.58 8.94 -2.59
C ARG A 119 0.19 10.17 -1.79
N ASN A 120 -0.20 10.00 -0.53
CA ASN A 120 -0.54 11.10 0.36
C ASN A 120 0.76 11.67 0.96
N SER A 121 0.90 13.00 0.96
CA SER A 121 2.04 13.66 1.61
C SER A 121 2.03 13.36 3.12
N GLY A 122 3.19 13.01 3.68
CA GLY A 122 3.33 12.66 5.11
C GLY A 122 2.54 11.43 5.54
N TYR A 123 2.33 10.46 4.63
CA TYR A 123 1.50 9.27 4.87
C TYR A 123 1.93 8.46 6.10
N ASP A 124 3.22 8.41 6.40
CA ASP A 124 3.80 7.69 7.53
C ASP A 124 3.31 8.26 8.86
N LYS A 125 3.44 9.57 9.06
CA LYS A 125 2.93 10.28 10.23
C LYS A 125 1.40 10.26 10.27
N LEU A 126 0.76 10.37 9.12
CA LEU A 126 -0.70 10.31 9.00
C LEU A 126 -1.23 8.95 9.46
N ILE A 127 -0.65 7.85 9.00
CA ILE A 127 -1.03 6.49 9.38
C ILE A 127 -0.75 6.24 10.86
N SER A 128 0.42 6.60 11.37
CA SER A 128 0.77 6.37 12.78
C SER A 128 -0.15 7.15 13.73
N THR A 129 -0.42 8.42 13.42
CA THR A 129 -1.33 9.26 14.21
C THR A 129 -2.77 8.75 14.12
N PHE A 130 -3.23 8.35 12.93
CA PHE A 130 -4.55 7.75 12.74
C PHE A 130 -4.69 6.51 13.61
N ARG A 131 -3.75 5.56 13.54
CA ARG A 131 -3.81 4.29 14.28
C ARG A 131 -3.89 4.54 15.78
N SER A 132 -3.09 5.47 16.31
CA SER A 132 -3.11 5.80 17.73
C SER A 132 -4.48 6.33 18.18
N LEU A 133 -4.99 7.40 17.55
CA LEU A 133 -6.23 8.05 17.95
C LEU A 133 -7.46 7.16 17.69
N TYR A 134 -7.44 6.43 16.58
CA TYR A 134 -8.46 5.45 16.24
C TYR A 134 -8.55 4.35 17.30
N SER A 135 -7.41 3.71 17.60
CA SER A 135 -7.38 2.60 18.54
C SER A 135 -7.87 3.04 19.92
N GLU A 136 -7.35 4.16 20.42
CA GLU A 136 -7.75 4.71 21.72
C GLU A 136 -9.27 4.91 21.83
N GLN A 137 -9.87 5.62 20.88
CA GLN A 137 -11.29 5.96 20.95
C GLN A 137 -12.20 4.77 20.65
N ARG A 138 -11.79 3.88 19.74
CA ARG A 138 -12.58 2.70 19.39
C ARG A 138 -12.52 1.66 20.50
N VAL A 139 -11.37 1.46 21.15
CA VAL A 139 -11.22 0.61 22.33
C VAL A 139 -12.14 1.11 23.44
N GLN A 140 -12.14 2.40 23.75
CA GLN A 140 -13.05 2.97 24.76
C GLN A 140 -14.52 2.65 24.47
N ALA A 141 -14.96 2.73 23.21
CA ALA A 141 -16.33 2.43 22.81
C ALA A 141 -16.70 0.94 22.90
N LEU A 142 -15.73 0.03 22.71
CA LEU A 142 -15.96 -1.42 22.72
C LEU A 142 -15.69 -2.07 24.08
N ARG A 143 -14.85 -1.46 24.92
CA ARG A 143 -14.49 -1.99 26.25
C ARG A 143 -15.72 -2.24 27.10
N ALA A 144 -16.62 -1.27 27.20
CA ALA A 144 -17.84 -1.39 28.00
C ALA A 144 -18.74 -2.54 27.52
N GLN A 145 -18.75 -2.84 26.21
CA GLN A 145 -19.51 -3.97 25.68
C GLN A 145 -18.86 -5.30 26.11
N LEU A 146 -17.54 -5.42 25.97
CA LEU A 146 -16.78 -6.60 26.37
C LEU A 146 -16.90 -6.89 27.88
N GLU A 147 -16.84 -5.85 28.70
CA GLU A 147 -16.97 -5.94 30.17
C GLU A 147 -18.37 -6.39 30.61
N HIS A 148 -19.41 -6.02 29.87
CA HIS A 148 -20.78 -6.52 30.07
C HIS A 148 -21.02 -7.91 29.42
N GLY A 149 -19.97 -8.61 28.99
CA GLY A 149 -20.07 -9.96 28.44
C GLY A 149 -20.48 -10.03 26.97
N ALA A 150 -20.46 -8.92 26.24
CA ALA A 150 -20.73 -8.95 24.81
C ALA A 150 -19.63 -9.72 24.05
N THR A 151 -20.04 -10.36 22.97
CA THR A 151 -19.12 -10.98 22.01
C THR A 151 -18.80 -9.95 20.92
N LEU A 152 -17.54 -9.53 20.84
CA LEU A 152 -17.07 -8.58 19.84
C LEU A 152 -16.67 -9.33 18.56
N GLU A 153 -17.27 -8.96 17.43
CA GLU A 153 -16.91 -9.50 16.11
C GLU A 153 -15.74 -8.73 15.50
N PHE A 154 -14.73 -9.45 15.04
CA PHE A 154 -13.65 -8.94 14.22
C PHE A 154 -13.63 -9.67 12.88
N ASN A 155 -13.14 -8.97 11.84
CA ASN A 155 -12.94 -9.57 10.53
C ASN A 155 -11.45 -9.85 10.31
N TYR A 156 -11.14 -10.80 9.45
CA TYR A 156 -9.78 -11.04 8.97
C TYR A 156 -9.79 -11.51 7.51
N VAL A 157 -8.62 -11.47 6.89
CA VAL A 157 -8.36 -12.04 5.56
C VAL A 157 -7.32 -13.14 5.70
N ASP A 158 -7.40 -14.21 4.92
CA ASP A 158 -6.39 -15.27 4.95
C ASP A 158 -5.00 -14.74 4.58
N ALA A 159 -3.97 -15.22 5.29
CA ALA A 159 -2.58 -14.83 5.03
C ALA A 159 -2.15 -15.11 3.57
N LYS A 160 -2.65 -16.19 2.95
CA LYS A 160 -2.40 -16.49 1.53
C LYS A 160 -2.88 -15.35 0.62
N MET A 161 -4.04 -14.78 0.92
CA MET A 161 -4.61 -13.67 0.16
C MET A 161 -3.81 -12.39 0.40
N ILE A 162 -3.31 -12.13 1.62
CA ILE A 162 -2.40 -11.01 1.89
C ILE A 162 -1.11 -11.13 1.06
N TRP A 163 -0.49 -12.32 1.04
CA TRP A 163 0.69 -12.58 0.22
C TRP A 163 0.41 -12.43 -1.27
N PHE A 164 -0.73 -12.96 -1.75
CA PHE A 164 -1.16 -12.78 -3.13
C PHE A 164 -1.32 -11.29 -3.47
N LYS A 165 -1.97 -10.50 -2.61
CA LYS A 165 -2.14 -9.07 -2.81
C LYS A 165 -0.80 -8.33 -2.81
N ARG A 166 0.14 -8.69 -1.93
CA ARG A 166 1.51 -8.11 -1.92
C ARG A 166 2.25 -8.40 -3.22
N ALA A 167 2.12 -9.61 -3.77
CA ALA A 167 2.84 -10.02 -4.98
C ALA A 167 2.20 -9.48 -6.27
N PHE A 168 0.87 -9.37 -6.33
CA PHE A 168 0.14 -9.14 -7.59
C PHE A 168 -0.67 -7.84 -7.64
N SER A 169 -0.81 -7.09 -6.53
CA SER A 169 -1.56 -5.83 -6.59
C SER A 169 -0.72 -4.73 -7.23
N LEU A 170 -1.13 -4.32 -8.43
CA LEU A 170 -0.49 -3.24 -9.17
C LEU A 170 -0.85 -1.84 -8.63
N ASN A 171 -1.90 -1.72 -7.80
CA ASN A 171 -2.33 -0.45 -7.23
C ASN A 171 -3.00 -0.61 -5.85
N VAL A 172 -3.16 0.53 -5.15
CA VAL A 172 -3.70 0.61 -3.79
C VAL A 172 -5.15 0.13 -3.69
N ALA A 173 -5.98 0.43 -4.69
CA ALA A 173 -7.39 0.03 -4.68
C ALA A 173 -7.53 -1.49 -4.83
N GLY A 174 -6.71 -2.12 -5.67
CA GLY A 174 -6.64 -3.57 -5.81
C GLY A 174 -6.17 -4.25 -4.53
N ALA A 175 -5.21 -3.66 -3.82
CA ALA A 175 -4.73 -4.16 -2.53
C ALA A 175 -5.81 -4.10 -1.44
N ALA A 176 -6.61 -3.02 -1.40
CA ALA A 176 -7.70 -2.85 -0.44
C ALA A 176 -9.00 -3.59 -0.78
N ASN A 177 -9.12 -4.17 -1.98
CA ASN A 177 -10.29 -4.95 -2.36
C ASN A 177 -10.23 -6.36 -1.74
N ILE A 178 -10.77 -6.47 -0.53
CA ILE A 178 -10.74 -7.69 0.31
C ILE A 178 -12.12 -8.18 0.75
N ASP A 179 -13.20 -7.45 0.41
CA ASP A 179 -14.53 -7.67 1.00
C ASP A 179 -15.07 -9.08 0.79
N SER A 180 -14.87 -9.65 -0.40
CA SER A 180 -15.28 -11.02 -0.72
C SER A 180 -14.48 -12.11 0.01
N SER A 181 -13.39 -11.75 0.67
CA SER A 181 -12.49 -12.66 1.39
C SER A 181 -12.51 -12.47 2.91
N LEU A 182 -13.37 -11.57 3.42
CA LEU A 182 -13.49 -11.34 4.84
C LEU A 182 -14.11 -12.55 5.54
N GLN A 183 -13.39 -13.06 6.53
CA GLN A 183 -13.84 -14.07 7.47
C GLN A 183 -13.96 -13.46 8.86
N LYS A 184 -14.68 -14.13 9.75
CA LYS A 184 -15.01 -13.61 11.09
C LYS A 184 -14.32 -14.42 12.18
N PHE A 185 -13.99 -13.75 13.25
CA PHE A 185 -13.65 -14.35 14.53
C PHE A 185 -14.12 -13.43 15.64
N TYR A 186 -14.15 -13.93 16.87
CA TYR A 186 -14.79 -13.23 17.96
C TYR A 186 -13.89 -13.13 19.19
N LEU A 187 -14.01 -12.02 19.90
CA LEU A 187 -13.41 -11.81 21.21
C LEU A 187 -14.53 -11.71 22.24
N THR A 188 -14.45 -12.54 23.26
CA THR A 188 -15.26 -12.45 24.48
C THR A 188 -14.38 -12.08 25.65
N LYS A 189 -14.96 -11.89 26.84
CA LYS A 189 -14.20 -11.59 28.06
C LYS A 189 -13.10 -12.64 28.33
N ASP A 190 -13.41 -13.91 28.09
CA ASP A 190 -12.58 -15.04 28.53
C ASP A 190 -12.05 -15.91 27.38
N ASN A 191 -12.46 -15.66 26.14
CA ASN A 191 -12.11 -16.51 25.00
C ASN A 191 -11.93 -15.73 23.69
N ILE A 192 -11.03 -16.21 22.84
CA ILE A 192 -11.03 -15.96 21.40
C ILE A 192 -11.77 -17.12 20.73
N ILE A 193 -12.76 -16.84 19.88
CA ILE A 193 -13.52 -17.85 19.15
C ILE A 193 -13.23 -17.73 17.66
N LYS A 194 -12.68 -18.79 17.05
CA LYS A 194 -12.36 -18.85 15.62
C LYS A 194 -12.57 -20.26 15.09
N ASP A 195 -13.24 -20.40 13.94
CA ASP A 195 -13.53 -21.69 13.29
C ASP A 195 -14.13 -22.72 14.28
N ASP A 196 -15.11 -22.28 15.07
CA ASP A 196 -15.77 -23.05 16.14
C ASP A 196 -14.84 -23.56 17.27
N LYS A 197 -13.59 -23.10 17.31
CA LYS A 197 -12.65 -23.37 18.40
C LYS A 197 -12.67 -22.21 19.40
N SER A 198 -12.84 -22.54 20.66
CA SER A 198 -12.69 -21.60 21.79
C SER A 198 -11.29 -21.68 22.35
N ILE A 199 -10.59 -20.56 22.35
CA ILE A 199 -9.25 -20.41 22.91
C ILE A 199 -9.40 -19.58 24.18
N ILE A 200 -9.31 -20.25 25.33
CA ILE A 200 -9.41 -19.61 26.65
C ILE A 200 -8.29 -18.58 26.80
N ILE A 201 -8.59 -17.45 27.41
CA ILE A 201 -7.63 -16.38 27.74
C ILE A 201 -7.30 -16.51 29.24
N ASN A 202 -6.01 -16.60 29.56
CA ASN A 202 -5.55 -16.72 30.94
C ASN A 202 -4.70 -15.50 31.32
N LYS A 203 -4.68 -15.17 32.62
CA LYS A 203 -3.87 -14.06 33.16
C LYS A 203 -2.36 -14.23 32.92
N SER A 204 -1.91 -15.48 32.76
CA SER A 204 -0.51 -15.83 32.50
C SER A 204 -0.13 -15.78 31.02
N ASP A 205 -1.09 -15.60 30.11
CA ASP A 205 -0.81 -15.48 28.69
C ASP A 205 -0.06 -14.18 28.37
N LYS A 206 0.70 -14.18 27.28
CA LYS A 206 1.41 -13.01 26.77
C LYS A 206 1.12 -12.80 25.30
N ILE A 207 0.91 -11.54 24.92
CA ILE A 207 0.88 -11.14 23.53
C ILE A 207 2.31 -10.90 23.08
N ASN A 208 2.71 -11.58 22.01
CA ASN A 208 3.95 -11.29 21.32
C ASN A 208 3.64 -10.80 19.90
N THR A 209 4.04 -9.55 19.63
CA THR A 209 4.13 -8.98 18.29
C THR A 209 5.60 -8.78 17.99
N ALA A 210 6.29 -9.84 17.51
CA ALA A 210 7.73 -9.78 17.25
C ALA A 210 8.09 -8.63 16.28
N SER A 211 7.18 -8.29 15.37
CA SER A 211 7.10 -7.02 14.67
C SER A 211 5.66 -6.77 14.18
N TRP A 212 5.29 -5.53 13.85
CA TRP A 212 4.00 -5.17 13.22
C TRP A 212 3.79 -5.76 11.82
N VAL A 213 4.84 -6.39 11.30
CA VAL A 213 4.91 -7.02 9.99
C VAL A 213 4.66 -8.52 10.07
N ASP A 214 4.79 -9.07 11.28
CA ASP A 214 4.76 -10.49 11.58
C ASP A 214 3.41 -10.92 12.15
N ASN A 215 3.39 -12.15 12.66
CA ASN A 215 2.23 -12.72 13.31
C ASN A 215 2.05 -12.14 14.72
N LEU A 216 0.80 -11.84 15.04
CA LEU A 216 0.32 -11.77 16.41
C LEU A 216 0.32 -13.19 16.98
N HIS A 217 0.94 -13.37 18.15
CA HIS A 217 0.92 -14.61 18.90
C HIS A 217 0.34 -14.40 20.29
N LEU A 218 -0.61 -15.24 20.68
CA LEU A 218 -0.96 -15.45 22.09
C LEU A 218 -0.19 -16.67 22.59
N ILE A 219 0.65 -16.46 23.60
CA ILE A 219 1.57 -17.47 24.13
C ILE A 219 1.16 -17.78 25.57
N ASP A 220 1.08 -19.05 25.93
CA ASP A 220 0.82 -19.46 27.31
C ASP A 220 2.05 -19.32 28.22
N ARG A 221 1.87 -19.65 29.50
CA ARG A 221 2.96 -19.63 30.50
C ARG A 221 4.15 -20.53 30.14
N ASP A 222 3.90 -21.63 29.45
CA ASP A 222 4.91 -22.63 29.09
C ASP A 222 5.60 -22.30 27.76
N GLY A 223 5.18 -21.23 27.06
CA GLY A 223 5.74 -20.79 25.80
C GLY A 223 5.03 -21.35 24.56
N ASN A 224 3.93 -22.09 24.72
CA ASN A 224 3.16 -22.62 23.59
C ASN A 224 2.27 -21.56 22.96
N LYS A 225 2.12 -21.63 21.64
CA LYS A 225 1.26 -20.71 20.88
C LYS A 225 -0.19 -21.21 20.92
N LYS A 226 -1.06 -20.49 21.63
CA LYS A 226 -2.51 -20.75 21.70
C LYS A 226 -3.26 -20.17 20.51
N PHE A 227 -2.83 -19.00 20.04
CA PHE A 227 -3.41 -18.32 18.89
C PHE A 227 -2.30 -17.71 18.03
N SER A 228 -2.49 -17.72 16.71
CA SER A 228 -1.60 -17.05 15.78
C SER A 228 -2.35 -16.54 14.55
N MET A 229 -2.11 -15.28 14.21
CA MET A 229 -2.62 -14.68 12.97
C MET A 229 -1.67 -13.60 12.49
N MET A 230 -1.52 -13.42 11.17
CA MET A 230 -0.71 -12.35 10.61
C MET A 230 -1.31 -11.00 11.01
N PHE A 231 -0.54 -10.12 11.64
CA PHE A 231 -1.06 -8.85 12.17
C PHE A 231 -1.84 -8.01 11.13
N PRO A 232 -1.29 -7.73 9.93
CA PRO A 232 -2.03 -6.99 8.90
C PRO A 232 -3.22 -7.75 8.30
N SER A 233 -3.40 -9.03 8.61
CA SER A 233 -4.56 -9.80 8.15
C SER A 233 -5.79 -9.59 9.04
N ILE A 234 -5.62 -9.07 10.25
CA ILE A 234 -6.71 -8.72 11.16
C ILE A 234 -7.25 -7.33 10.81
N ILE A 235 -8.55 -7.21 10.59
CA ILE A 235 -9.22 -5.92 10.45
C ILE A 235 -9.36 -5.29 11.83
N SER A 236 -8.92 -4.05 11.94
CA SER A 236 -8.81 -3.29 13.19
C SER A 236 -7.86 -3.97 14.20
N ALA A 237 -6.73 -4.50 13.69
CA ALA A 237 -5.72 -5.23 14.46
C ALA A 237 -5.27 -4.52 15.74
N ASP A 238 -5.04 -3.21 15.70
CA ASP A 238 -4.66 -2.41 16.87
C ASP A 238 -5.70 -2.49 17.99
N VAL A 239 -6.99 -2.32 17.63
CA VAL A 239 -8.12 -2.39 18.57
C VAL A 239 -8.24 -3.79 19.15
N PHE A 240 -8.12 -4.82 18.30
CA PHE A 240 -8.15 -6.22 18.75
C PHE A 240 -7.04 -6.50 19.75
N CYS A 241 -5.79 -6.14 19.45
CA CYS A 241 -4.66 -6.38 20.34
C CYS A 241 -4.82 -5.69 21.70
N THR A 242 -5.28 -4.42 21.71
CA THR A 242 -5.50 -3.71 22.97
C THR A 242 -6.61 -4.36 23.80
N LEU A 243 -7.74 -4.72 23.20
CA LEU A 243 -8.82 -5.39 23.92
C LEU A 243 -8.44 -6.79 24.41
N LEU A 244 -7.65 -7.54 23.62
CA LEU A 244 -7.10 -8.83 24.04
C LEU A 244 -6.15 -8.67 25.23
N GLN A 245 -5.29 -7.64 25.21
CA GLN A 245 -4.39 -7.35 26.34
C GLN A 245 -5.20 -7.04 27.60
N GLU A 246 -6.24 -6.23 27.49
CA GLU A 246 -7.12 -5.95 28.64
C GLU A 246 -7.90 -7.19 29.11
N ALA A 247 -8.27 -8.10 28.20
CA ALA A 247 -8.90 -9.37 28.57
C ALA A 247 -7.93 -10.26 29.37
N ILE A 248 -6.68 -10.37 28.92
CA ILE A 248 -5.60 -11.03 29.69
C ILE A 248 -5.45 -10.37 31.06
N ASP A 249 -5.45 -9.03 31.11
CA ASP A 249 -5.25 -8.31 32.34
C ASP A 249 -6.40 -8.46 33.36
N ARG A 250 -7.60 -8.79 32.89
CA ARG A 250 -8.79 -9.02 33.72
C ARG A 250 -9.08 -10.50 33.98
N ALA A 251 -8.42 -11.42 33.28
CA ALA A 251 -8.63 -12.85 33.48
C ALA A 251 -8.34 -13.24 34.94
N GLU A 252 -9.18 -14.11 35.49
CA GLU A 252 -8.96 -14.69 36.81
C GLU A 252 -7.80 -15.71 36.75
N MET A 253 -7.17 -15.97 37.91
CA MET A 253 -5.98 -16.82 38.00
C MET A 253 -6.27 -18.31 37.79
#